data_AF-I3RBG5-F1
#
_entry.id   AF-I3RBG5-F1
#
_cell.length_a   1.000
_cell.length_b   1.000
_cell.length_c   1.000
_cell.angle_alpha   90.00
_cell.angle_beta   90.00
_cell.angle_gamma   90.00
#
_symmetry.space_group_name_H-M   'P 1'
#
loop_
_entity.id
_entity.type
_entity.pdbx_description
1 polymer ?
#
loop_
_entity_poly.entity_id
_entity_poly.type
_entity_poly.pdbx_seq_one_letter_code
_entity_poly.pdbx_strand_id
1 'polypeptide(L)'
;MTIVMMILGDGGPPPTARLVSKVAGGEPEDYAMPGMVLHIAYGIVAGAVFAVGVPLVGLALSSTIVAVGLGLALSSTIVAVGLGLAYGILLMVGGMVFWMRMVIGAEPDRDMMTMFGTVHVVYGVVLGAFLGAGILA
;
A
#
# COMPACT_ATOMS: atom_id res chain seq x y z
N MET A 1 -16.33 8.46 -19.12
CA MET A 1 -15.29 7.71 -18.39
C MET A 1 -13.92 8.20 -18.79
N THR A 2 -13.04 8.52 -17.84
CA THR A 2 -11.62 8.75 -18.13
C THR A 2 -10.87 7.41 -18.10
N ILE A 3 -9.69 7.33 -18.70
CA ILE A 3 -8.83 6.13 -18.66
C ILE A 3 -8.59 5.67 -17.21
N VAL A 4 -8.47 6.63 -16.29
CA VAL A 4 -8.31 6.38 -14.85
C VAL A 4 -9.54 5.67 -14.26
N MET A 5 -10.75 6.09 -14.62
CA MET A 5 -12.00 5.44 -14.15
C MET A 5 -12.21 4.05 -14.78
N MET A 6 -11.75 3.84 -16.02
CA MET A 6 -11.77 2.50 -16.63
C MET A 6 -10.88 1.50 -15.89
N ILE A 7 -9.79 1.95 -15.28
CA ILE A 7 -8.84 1.09 -14.57
C ILE A 7 -9.25 0.92 -13.10
N LEU A 8 -9.69 1.99 -12.44
CA LEU A 8 -10.00 1.99 -11.01
C LEU A 8 -11.46 1.62 -10.68
N GLY A 9 -12.34 1.59 -11.68
CA GLY A 9 -13.79 1.48 -11.50
C GLY A 9 -14.45 2.82 -11.17
N ASP A 10 -15.77 2.88 -11.33
CA ASP A 10 -16.54 4.13 -11.22
C ASP A 10 -16.62 4.68 -9.78
N GLY A 11 -16.28 3.87 -8.76
CA GLY A 11 -16.17 4.27 -7.36
C GLY A 11 -14.75 4.65 -6.90
N GLY A 12 -13.74 4.70 -7.77
CA GLY A 12 -12.34 4.89 -7.36
C GLY A 12 -11.74 3.64 -6.67
N PRO A 13 -10.47 3.69 -6.23
CA PRO A 13 -9.73 2.54 -5.76
C PRO A 13 -10.38 1.98 -4.49
N PRO A 14 -10.74 0.68 -4.49
CA PRO A 14 -11.15 0.02 -3.26
C PRO A 14 -10.09 0.20 -2.16
N PRO A 15 -10.44 0.22 -0.87
CA PRO A 15 -11.78 0.10 -0.28
C PRO A 15 -12.47 1.45 0.02
N THR A 16 -11.86 2.58 -0.34
CA THR A 16 -12.11 3.85 0.36
C THR A 16 -13.45 4.49 0.04
N ALA A 17 -13.93 4.45 -1.21
CA ALA A 17 -15.27 4.98 -1.51
C ALA A 17 -16.38 4.16 -0.84
N ARG A 18 -16.22 2.84 -0.77
CA ARG A 18 -17.13 1.95 0.00
C ARG A 18 -17.08 2.24 1.49
N LEU A 19 -15.93 2.64 2.03
CA LEU A 19 -15.83 3.08 3.42
C LEU A 19 -16.57 4.40 3.64
N VAL A 20 -16.43 5.37 2.73
CA VAL A 20 -17.16 6.64 2.81
C VAL A 20 -18.66 6.40 2.72
N SER A 21 -19.12 5.60 1.74
CA SER A 21 -20.55 5.29 1.59
C SER A 21 -21.13 4.54 2.79
N LYS A 22 -20.35 3.65 3.42
CA LYS A 22 -20.79 2.97 4.65
C LYS A 22 -21.07 3.93 5.81
N VAL A 23 -20.33 5.04 5.89
CA VAL A 23 -20.48 6.04 6.96
C VAL A 23 -21.50 7.12 6.59
N ALA A 24 -21.50 7.57 5.34
CA ALA A 24 -22.32 8.69 4.88
C ALA A 24 -23.68 8.26 4.29
N GLY A 25 -23.87 6.97 3.99
CA GLY A 25 -25.01 6.46 3.22
C GLY A 25 -24.90 6.76 1.73
N GLY A 26 -25.74 6.13 0.90
CA GLY A 26 -25.67 6.25 -0.57
C GLY A 26 -24.78 5.18 -1.22
N GLU A 27 -24.58 5.29 -2.53
CA GLU A 27 -23.83 4.28 -3.29
C GLU A 27 -22.33 4.66 -3.37
N PRO A 28 -21.40 3.68 -3.44
CA PRO A 28 -19.96 3.97 -3.51
C PRO A 28 -19.56 4.90 -4.67
N GLU A 29 -20.27 4.85 -5.79
CA GLU A 29 -20.01 5.66 -6.98
C GLU A 29 -20.22 7.15 -6.71
N ASP A 30 -21.14 7.50 -5.79
CA ASP A 30 -21.37 8.88 -5.35
C ASP A 30 -20.16 9.48 -4.62
N TYR A 31 -19.25 8.61 -4.15
CA TYR A 31 -18.09 8.99 -3.35
C TYR A 31 -16.75 8.69 -4.02
N ALA A 32 -16.71 8.60 -5.36
CA ALA A 32 -15.48 8.32 -6.09
C ALA A 32 -14.33 9.30 -5.75
N MET A 33 -14.60 10.60 -5.77
CA MET A 33 -13.61 11.64 -5.45
C MET A 33 -13.20 11.63 -3.95
N PRO A 34 -14.14 11.64 -2.98
CA PRO A 34 -13.80 11.47 -1.57
C PRO A 34 -13.00 10.18 -1.29
N GLY A 35 -13.38 9.07 -1.91
CA GLY A 35 -12.67 7.80 -1.82
C GLY A 35 -11.24 7.90 -2.35
N MET A 36 -11.02 8.50 -3.52
CA MET A 36 -9.70 8.77 -4.08
C MET A 36 -8.81 9.57 -3.12
N VAL A 37 -9.33 10.67 -2.58
CA VAL A 37 -8.60 11.53 -1.64
C VAL A 37 -8.20 10.75 -0.40
N LEU A 38 -9.13 9.98 0.17
CA LEU A 38 -8.86 9.15 1.33
C LEU A 38 -7.81 8.07 1.02
N HIS A 39 -7.84 7.48 -0.17
CA HIS A 39 -6.87 6.48 -0.59
C HIS A 39 -5.46 7.05 -0.72
N ILE A 40 -5.34 8.24 -1.31
CA ILE A 40 -4.07 8.96 -1.42
C ILE A 40 -3.54 9.31 -0.03
N ALA A 41 -4.38 9.86 0.86
CA ALA A 41 -3.99 10.18 2.22
C ALA A 41 -3.52 8.92 2.98
N TYR A 42 -4.24 7.81 2.84
CA TYR A 42 -3.84 6.53 3.42
C TYR A 42 -2.49 6.05 2.88
N GLY A 43 -2.27 6.13 1.56
CA GLY A 43 -1.00 5.78 0.93
C GLY A 43 0.17 6.65 1.39
N ILE A 44 -0.05 7.95 1.61
CA ILE A 44 0.99 8.86 2.14
C ILE A 44 1.33 8.48 3.59
N VAL A 45 0.32 8.29 4.44
CA VAL A 45 0.51 7.93 5.85
C VAL A 45 1.20 6.57 5.96
N ALA A 46 0.78 5.58 5.17
CA ALA A 46 1.43 4.27 5.12
C ALA A 46 2.91 4.39 4.70
N GLY A 47 3.21 5.22 3.69
CA GLY A 47 4.58 5.48 3.25
C GLY A 47 5.43 6.10 4.35
N ALA A 48 4.89 7.08 5.07
CA ALA A 48 5.55 7.71 6.22
C ALA A 48 5.78 6.71 7.37
N VAL A 49 4.79 5.86 7.67
CA VAL A 49 4.91 4.79 8.66
C VAL A 49 6.00 3.80 8.28
N PHE A 50 6.15 3.45 7.00
CA PHE A 50 7.26 2.61 6.56
C PHE A 50 8.61 3.34 6.69
N ALA A 51 8.70 4.57 6.20
CA ALA A 51 9.93 5.36 6.21
C ALA A 51 10.49 5.58 7.62
N VAL A 52 9.61 5.81 8.60
CA VAL A 52 9.99 6.05 10.00
C VAL A 52 10.02 4.74 10.80
N GLY A 53 9.05 3.86 10.59
CA GLY A 53 8.88 2.64 11.37
C GLY A 53 9.99 1.62 11.16
N VAL A 54 10.50 1.47 9.94
CA VAL A 54 11.59 0.53 9.64
C VAL A 54 12.87 0.89 10.44
N PRO A 55 13.38 2.14 10.42
CA PRO A 55 14.46 2.56 11.30
C PRO A 55 14.18 2.35 12.79
N LEU A 56 12.96 2.65 13.26
CA LEU A 56 12.61 2.54 14.68
C LEU A 56 12.65 1.11 15.22
N VAL A 57 12.43 0.11 14.38
CA VAL A 57 12.56 -1.31 14.76
C VAL A 57 13.97 -1.87 14.54
N GLY A 58 14.95 -1.00 14.30
CA GLY A 58 16.37 -1.35 14.16
C GLY A 58 16.75 -1.91 12.78
N LEU A 59 15.89 -1.74 11.78
CA LEU A 59 16.17 -2.13 10.39
C LEU A 59 16.72 -0.93 9.61
N ALA A 60 17.76 -1.14 8.82
CA ALA A 60 18.38 -0.07 8.04
C ALA A 60 17.78 0.01 6.63
N LEU A 61 17.27 1.18 6.25
CA LEU A 61 16.86 1.53 4.88
C LEU A 61 18.07 2.00 4.04
N SER A 62 19.06 2.61 4.70
CA SER A 62 20.34 3.01 4.12
C SER A 62 21.45 2.62 5.11
N SER A 63 22.48 1.93 4.60
CA SER A 63 23.72 1.50 5.30
C SER A 63 23.70 0.13 6.03
N THR A 64 24.32 -0.84 5.35
CA THR A 64 25.22 -1.96 5.76
C THR A 64 24.92 -2.88 6.97
N ILE A 65 23.97 -2.62 7.89
CA ILE A 65 23.95 -3.37 9.17
C ILE A 65 22.99 -4.57 9.27
N VAL A 66 22.15 -4.87 8.28
CA VAL A 66 21.20 -6.01 8.42
C VAL A 66 21.79 -7.38 7.98
N ALA A 67 23.00 -7.41 7.40
CA ALA A 67 23.60 -8.64 6.88
C ALA A 67 24.38 -9.50 7.90
N VAL A 68 24.38 -9.17 9.20
CA VAL A 68 25.26 -9.86 10.18
C VAL A 68 24.72 -11.25 10.59
N GLY A 69 23.43 -11.54 10.41
CA GLY A 69 22.84 -12.83 10.81
C GLY A 69 22.79 -13.95 9.75
N LEU A 70 22.90 -13.60 8.46
CA LEU A 70 22.65 -14.54 7.35
C LEU A 70 23.86 -14.74 6.41
N GLY A 71 24.98 -14.05 6.62
CA GLY A 71 26.19 -14.21 5.79
C GLY A 71 26.06 -13.75 4.34
N LEU A 72 24.97 -13.04 3.99
CA LEU A 72 24.70 -12.56 2.63
C LEU A 72 25.03 -11.07 2.51
N ALA A 73 26.01 -10.73 1.69
CA ALA A 73 26.33 -9.35 1.33
C ALA A 73 25.33 -8.83 0.28
N LEU A 74 24.18 -8.33 0.73
CA LEU A 74 23.19 -7.66 -0.12
C LEU A 74 23.41 -6.15 -0.06
N SER A 75 23.22 -5.45 -1.19
CA SER A 75 23.22 -3.99 -1.19
C SER A 75 22.02 -3.47 -0.37
N SER A 76 22.17 -2.31 0.28
CA SER A 76 21.11 -1.69 1.09
C SER A 76 19.83 -1.47 0.29
N THR A 77 19.94 -1.21 -1.01
CA THR A 77 18.79 -1.04 -1.91
C THR A 77 17.99 -2.34 -2.09
N ILE A 78 18.64 -3.50 -2.20
CA ILE A 78 17.93 -4.78 -2.32
C ILE A 78 17.18 -5.09 -1.03
N VAL A 79 17.79 -4.82 0.12
CA VAL A 79 17.14 -4.99 1.43
C VAL A 79 15.93 -4.07 1.55
N ALA A 80 16.07 -2.78 1.20
CA ALA A 80 14.97 -1.82 1.24
C ALA A 80 13.82 -2.20 0.29
N VAL A 81 14.12 -2.68 -0.92
CA VAL A 81 13.12 -3.22 -1.86
C VAL A 81 12.41 -4.44 -1.28
N GLY A 82 13.15 -5.37 -0.67
CA GLY A 82 12.57 -6.55 -0.04
C GLY A 82 11.64 -6.21 1.12
N LEU A 83 12.05 -5.27 1.98
CA LEU A 83 11.21 -4.73 3.06
C LEU A 83 9.99 -4.01 2.51
N GLY A 84 10.16 -3.22 1.45
CA GLY A 84 9.08 -2.53 0.76
C GLY A 84 8.05 -3.50 0.17
N LEU A 85 8.51 -4.59 -0.46
CA LEU A 85 7.65 -5.66 -0.96
C LEU A 85 6.86 -6.32 0.17
N ALA A 86 7.54 -6.70 1.26
CA ALA A 86 6.88 -7.29 2.43
C ALA A 86 5.83 -6.33 2.99
N TYR A 87 6.14 -5.05 3.10
CA TYR A 87 5.21 -4.02 3.55
C TYR A 87 4.02 -3.84 2.60
N GLY A 88 4.24 -3.85 1.28
CA GLY A 88 3.18 -3.84 0.27
C GLY A 88 2.23 -5.02 0.42
N ILE A 89 2.75 -6.22 0.66
CA ILE A 89 1.93 -7.42 0.94
C ILE A 89 1.13 -7.25 2.23
N LEU A 90 1.72 -6.70 3.30
CA LEU A 90 0.98 -6.42 4.54
C LEU A 90 -0.15 -5.42 4.32
N LEU A 91 0.08 -4.36 3.55
CA LEU A 91 -0.97 -3.39 3.18
C LEU A 91 -2.05 -4.05 2.32
N MET A 92 -1.68 -4.93 1.39
CA MET A 92 -2.63 -5.72 0.59
C MET A 92 -3.54 -6.55 1.51
N VAL A 93 -2.96 -7.29 2.46
CA VAL A 93 -3.71 -8.10 3.42
C VAL A 93 -4.60 -7.21 4.30
N GLY A 94 -4.07 -6.09 4.80
CA GLY A 94 -4.85 -5.13 5.60
C GLY A 94 -6.03 -4.55 4.82
N GLY A 95 -5.83 -4.18 3.56
CA GLY A 95 -6.90 -3.71 2.69
C GLY A 95 -8.00 -4.75 2.48
N MET A 96 -7.64 -5.97 2.09
CA MET A 96 -8.63 -6.99 1.75
C MET A 96 -9.27 -7.65 2.97
N VAL A 97 -8.48 -7.99 3.98
CA VAL A 97 -8.96 -8.74 5.15
C VAL A 97 -9.56 -7.79 6.18
N PHE A 98 -8.82 -6.76 6.59
CA PHE A 98 -9.30 -5.82 7.61
C PHE A 98 -10.32 -4.84 7.04
N TRP A 99 -9.98 -4.06 6.01
CA TRP A 99 -10.91 -3.04 5.52
C TRP A 99 -12.11 -3.61 4.78
N MET A 100 -11.89 -4.47 3.77
CA MET A 100 -13.02 -4.98 2.97
C MET A 100 -13.84 -6.02 3.75
N ARG A 101 -13.25 -7.14 4.19
CA ARG A 101 -14.02 -8.22 4.80
C ARG A 101 -14.52 -7.89 6.21
N MET A 102 -13.66 -7.38 7.11
CA MET A 102 -14.05 -7.16 8.50
C MET A 102 -14.82 -5.85 8.71
N VAL A 103 -14.30 -4.72 8.21
CA VAL A 103 -14.91 -3.40 8.48
C VAL A 103 -16.08 -3.13 7.55
N ILE A 104 -15.91 -3.30 6.24
CA ILE A 104 -16.96 -2.97 5.26
C ILE A 104 -17.99 -4.11 5.16
N GLY A 105 -17.55 -5.36 5.26
CA GLY A 105 -18.38 -6.54 5.02
C GLY A 105 -18.48 -6.89 3.52
N ALA A 106 -17.49 -6.49 2.73
CA ALA A 106 -17.40 -6.79 1.30
C ALA A 106 -16.38 -7.89 1.03
N GLU A 107 -16.76 -8.85 0.20
CA GLU A 107 -15.84 -9.89 -0.29
C GLU A 107 -15.19 -9.43 -1.60
N PRO A 108 -13.85 -9.33 -1.67
CA PRO A 108 -13.17 -9.03 -2.93
C PRO A 108 -13.23 -10.25 -3.86
N ASP A 109 -13.64 -10.01 -5.11
CA ASP A 109 -13.57 -10.99 -6.19
C ASP A 109 -12.14 -11.18 -6.71
N ARG A 110 -11.95 -12.12 -7.65
CA ARG A 110 -10.63 -12.46 -8.19
C ARG A 110 -9.94 -11.31 -8.92
N ASP A 111 -10.70 -10.52 -9.67
CA ASP A 111 -10.16 -9.44 -10.48
C ASP A 111 -9.69 -8.30 -9.57
N MET A 112 -10.52 -7.97 -8.56
CA MET A 112 -10.18 -7.03 -7.50
C MET A 112 -8.96 -7.51 -6.72
N MET A 113 -8.91 -8.77 -6.29
CA MET A 113 -7.74 -9.33 -5.58
C MET A 113 -6.46 -9.20 -6.40
N THR A 114 -6.53 -9.48 -7.70
CA THR A 114 -5.37 -9.44 -8.61
C THR A 114 -4.89 -8.01 -8.78
N MET A 115 -5.79 -7.08 -9.08
CA MET A 115 -5.47 -5.67 -9.27
C MET A 115 -4.98 -5.03 -7.97
N PHE A 116 -5.71 -5.23 -6.86
CA PHE A 116 -5.36 -4.71 -5.55
C PHE A 116 -4.00 -5.24 -5.09
N GLY A 117 -3.74 -6.53 -5.28
CA GLY A 117 -2.42 -7.11 -4.99
C GLY A 117 -1.31 -6.53 -5.86
N THR A 118 -1.55 -6.39 -7.16
CA THR A 118 -0.57 -5.83 -8.10
C THR A 118 -0.16 -4.41 -7.72
N VAL A 119 -1.13 -3.51 -7.45
CA VAL A 119 -0.81 -2.12 -7.10
C VAL A 119 -0.08 -2.01 -5.77
N HIS A 120 -0.40 -2.85 -4.79
CA HIS A 120 0.28 -2.84 -3.49
C HIS A 120 1.70 -3.41 -3.55
N VAL A 121 1.91 -4.44 -4.36
CA VAL A 121 3.25 -4.96 -4.66
C VAL A 121 4.10 -3.89 -5.35
N VAL A 122 3.56 -3.25 -6.39
CA VAL A 122 4.27 -2.17 -7.10
C VAL A 122 4.56 -1.00 -6.16
N TYR A 123 3.57 -0.57 -5.38
CA TYR A 123 3.74 0.48 -4.39
C TYR A 123 4.87 0.16 -3.40
N GLY A 124 4.86 -1.04 -2.82
CA GLY A 124 5.88 -1.48 -1.85
C GLY A 124 7.28 -1.52 -2.46
N VAL A 125 7.43 -2.10 -3.65
CA VAL A 125 8.72 -2.18 -4.35
C VAL A 125 9.25 -0.79 -4.69
N VAL A 126 8.41 0.08 -5.23
CA VAL A 126 8.80 1.46 -5.60
C VAL A 126 9.16 2.26 -4.36
N LEU A 127 8.38 2.17 -3.28
CA LEU A 127 8.67 2.85 -2.02
C LEU A 127 10.01 2.39 -1.43
N GLY A 128 10.25 1.08 -1.39
CA GLY A 128 11.51 0.50 -0.91
C GLY A 128 12.71 0.93 -1.75
N ALA A 129 12.57 0.92 -3.08
CA ALA A 129 13.61 1.40 -3.99
C ALA A 129 13.90 2.89 -3.80
N PHE A 130 12.85 3.70 -3.70
CA PHE A 130 12.95 5.16 -3.57
C PHE A 130 13.67 5.58 -2.28
N LEU A 131 13.30 4.99 -1.15
CA LEU A 131 13.95 5.24 0.13
C LEU A 131 15.36 4.61 0.19
N GLY A 132 15.51 3.39 -0.32
CA GLY A 132 16.80 2.68 -0.35
C GLY A 132 17.83 3.30 -1.31
N ALA A 133 17.39 4.13 -2.26
CA ALA A 133 18.24 4.95 -3.12
C ALA A 133 18.60 6.31 -2.47
N GLY A 134 18.06 6.62 -1.29
CA GLY A 134 18.34 7.87 -0.58
C GLY A 134 17.63 9.08 -1.17
N ILE A 135 16.54 8.90 -1.94
CA ILE A 135 15.83 10.03 -2.58
C ILE A 135 15.11 10.92 -1.56
N LEU A 136 14.80 10.37 -0.37
CA LEU A 136 14.12 11.08 0.72
C LEU A 136 14.87 11.00 2.06
N ALA A 137 16.10 10.48 2.07
CA ALA A 137 16.89 10.20 3.28
C ALA A 137 18.06 11.18 3.43
#